data_AF-A0A4Q3XUI0-F1
#
_entry.id   AF-A0A4Q3XUI0-F1
#
_cell.length_a   1.000
_cell.length_b   1.000
_cell.length_c   1.000
_cell.angle_alpha   90.00
_cell.angle_beta   90.00
_cell.angle_gamma   90.00
#
_symmetry.space_group_name_H-M   'P 1'
#
loop_
_entity.id
_entity.type
_entity.pdbx_description
1 polymer ?
#
loop_
_entity_poly.entity_id
_entity_poly.type
_entity_poly.pdbx_seq_one_letter_code
_entity_poly.pdbx_strand_id
1 'polypeptide(L)'
;MPLYRCFIHGENFPGSILGESQPIGFYTTRFVVAATPDEAETVALALLKADESLVVPESERTSDARVYFEGIEEVSDDTDQVPGSGFTFYTAEA
;
A
#
# COMPACT_ATOMS: atom_id res chain seq x y z
N MET A 1 -0.29 22.84 0.73
CA MET A 1 -1.24 21.73 0.98
C MET A 1 -0.55 20.78 1.93
N PRO A 2 -1.23 20.28 2.97
CA PRO A 2 -0.66 19.36 3.94
C PRO A 2 -0.01 18.13 3.29
N LEU A 3 1.04 17.62 3.92
CA LEU A 3 1.65 16.34 3.59
C LEU A 3 1.12 15.29 4.57
N TYR A 4 0.64 14.17 4.05
CA TYR A 4 0.15 13.05 4.84
C TYR A 4 1.04 11.84 4.70
N ARG A 5 1.31 11.17 5.81
CA ARG A 5 1.93 9.84 5.88
C ARG A 5 0.84 8.81 6.08
N CYS A 6 0.69 7.91 5.12
CA CYS A 6 -0.30 6.84 5.14
C CYS A 6 0.39 5.50 5.38
N PHE A 7 0.06 4.84 6.49
CA PHE A 7 0.47 3.47 6.78
C PHE A 7 -0.55 2.49 6.23
N ILE A 8 -0.11 1.62 5.33
CA ILE A 8 -0.98 0.75 4.55
C ILE A 8 -0.61 -0.71 4.82
N HIS A 9 -1.64 -1.52 5.06
CA HIS A 9 -1.54 -2.96 5.23
C HIS A 9 -2.39 -3.65 4.16
N GLY A 10 -1.74 -4.42 3.28
CA GLY A 10 -2.40 -5.27 2.30
C GLY A 10 -2.42 -6.73 2.76
N GLU A 11 -3.54 -7.42 2.59
CA GLU A 11 -3.71 -8.83 2.96
C GLU A 11 -4.36 -9.65 1.84
N ASN A 12 -4.07 -10.95 1.82
CA ASN A 12 -4.61 -11.93 0.86
C ASN A 12 -4.34 -11.60 -0.61
N PHE A 13 -3.19 -10.99 -0.88
CA PHE A 13 -2.72 -10.74 -2.23
C PHE A 13 -2.14 -12.02 -2.86
N PRO A 14 -2.14 -12.13 -4.19
CA PRO A 14 -1.61 -13.32 -4.87
C PRO A 14 -0.12 -13.52 -4.56
N GLY A 15 0.25 -14.72 -4.12
CA GLY A 15 1.65 -15.07 -3.81
C GLY A 15 2.59 -14.96 -5.00
N SER A 16 2.06 -15.03 -6.23
CA SER A 16 2.83 -14.88 -7.48
C SER A 16 3.58 -13.56 -7.59
N ILE A 17 3.14 -12.51 -6.87
CA ILE A 17 3.88 -11.25 -6.73
C ILE A 17 5.31 -11.48 -6.23
N LEU A 18 5.52 -12.48 -5.37
CA LEU A 18 6.83 -12.87 -4.82
C LEU A 18 7.30 -14.26 -5.29
N GLY A 19 6.58 -14.89 -6.22
CA GLY A 19 6.83 -16.29 -6.59
C GLY A 19 6.46 -17.31 -5.51
N GLU A 20 5.60 -16.93 -4.56
CA GLU A 20 5.13 -17.77 -3.48
C GLU A 20 3.84 -18.53 -3.87
N SER A 21 3.66 -19.72 -3.28
CA SER A 21 2.46 -20.55 -3.52
C SER A 21 1.27 -20.17 -2.63
N GLN A 22 1.55 -19.52 -1.50
CA GLN A 22 0.54 -19.07 -0.53
C GLN A 22 0.21 -17.59 -0.76
N PRO A 23 -0.98 -17.12 -0.34
CA PRO A 23 -1.27 -15.69 -0.29
C PRO A 23 -0.21 -14.93 0.51
N ILE A 24 0.05 -13.69 0.10
CA ILE A 24 0.96 -12.79 0.78
C ILE A 24 0.19 -11.59 1.35
N GLY A 25 0.79 -10.93 2.32
CA GLY A 25 0.44 -9.58 2.69
C GLY A 25 1.65 -8.67 2.63
N PHE A 26 1.42 -7.38 2.86
CA PHE A 26 2.48 -6.38 2.89
C PHE A 26 2.15 -5.22 3.80
N TYR A 27 3.20 -4.57 4.28
CA TYR A 27 3.14 -3.21 4.82
C TYR A 27 3.85 -2.25 3.88
N THR A 28 3.28 -1.08 3.67
CA THR A 28 3.94 0.01 2.95
C THR A 28 3.57 1.36 3.54
N THR A 29 4.42 2.36 3.32
CA THR A 29 4.14 3.75 3.67
C THR A 29 4.06 4.57 2.39
N ARG A 30 3.05 5.41 2.28
CA ARG A 30 2.90 6.37 1.18
C ARG A 30 2.81 7.78 1.72
N PHE A 31 3.58 8.69 1.12
CA PHE A 31 3.52 10.12 1.40
C PHE A 31 2.72 10.78 0.29
N VAL A 32 1.67 11.51 0.64
CA VAL A 32 0.78 12.15 -0.33
C VAL A 32 0.44 13.57 0.10
N VAL A 33 0.37 14.47 -0.87
CA VAL A 33 -0.10 15.84 -0.65
C VAL A 33 -1.60 15.87 -0.91
N ALA A 34 -2.38 16.29 0.09
CA ALA A 34 -3.85 16.34 0.03
C ALA A 34 -4.38 17.46 0.93
N ALA A 35 -5.63 17.87 0.74
CA ALA A 35 -6.27 18.87 1.61
C ALA A 35 -6.80 18.27 2.92
N THR A 36 -7.22 16.99 2.91
CA THR A 36 -7.80 16.30 4.07
C THR A 36 -7.27 14.85 4.19
N PRO A 37 -7.42 14.21 5.37
CA PRO A 37 -7.07 12.79 5.53
C PRO A 37 -7.84 11.86 4.57
N ASP A 38 -9.13 12.12 4.35
CA ASP A 38 -9.97 11.32 3.43
C ASP A 38 -9.49 11.42 1.97
N GLU A 39 -9.04 12.61 1.56
CA GLU A 39 -8.43 12.81 0.24
C GLU A 39 -7.05 12.11 0.18
N ALA A 40 -6.26 12.18 1.26
CA ALA A 40 -4.99 11.47 1.34
C ALA A 40 -5.17 9.95 1.19
N GLU A 41 -6.19 9.36 1.83
CA GLU A 41 -6.53 7.94 1.66
C GLU A 41 -6.80 7.61 0.19
N THR A 42 -7.65 8.40 -0.46
CA THR A 42 -8.05 8.21 -1.86
C THR A 42 -6.84 8.27 -2.79
N VAL A 43 -5.97 9.27 -2.61
CA VAL A 43 -4.76 9.45 -3.42
C VAL A 43 -3.76 8.32 -3.17
N ALA A 44 -3.53 7.96 -1.90
CA ALA A 44 -2.61 6.88 -1.54
C ALA A 44 -3.08 5.52 -2.09
N LEU A 45 -4.38 5.25 -2.04
CA LEU A 45 -4.98 4.05 -2.62
C LEU A 45 -4.84 4.02 -4.15
N ALA A 46 -5.03 5.16 -4.83
CA ALA A 46 -4.83 5.26 -6.27
C ALA A 46 -3.37 4.99 -6.66
N LEU A 47 -2.41 5.53 -5.91
CA LEU A 47 -0.98 5.24 -6.11
C LEU A 47 -0.66 3.76 -5.87
N LEU A 48 -1.23 3.16 -4.83
CA LEU A 48 -1.05 1.74 -4.54
C LEU A 48 -1.57 0.83 -5.67
N LYS A 49 -2.74 1.16 -6.24
CA LYS A 49 -3.32 0.41 -7.37
C LYS A 49 -2.52 0.53 -8.66
N ALA A 50 -1.78 1.62 -8.83
CA ALA A 50 -0.92 1.87 -9.97
C ALA A 50 0.52 1.35 -9.76
N ASP A 51 0.84 0.78 -8.59
CA ASP A 51 2.18 0.33 -8.26
C ASP A 51 2.53 -0.95 -9.02
N GLU A 52 3.59 -0.89 -9.82
CA GLU A 52 4.06 -2.01 -10.65
C GLU A 52 4.43 -3.25 -9.82
N SER A 53 4.80 -3.08 -8.55
CA SER A 53 5.14 -4.16 -7.64
C SER A 53 3.93 -5.02 -7.24
N LEU A 54 2.71 -4.52 -7.45
CA LEU A 54 1.46 -5.21 -7.13
C LEU A 54 0.69 -5.66 -8.38
N VAL A 55 1.25 -5.44 -9.58
CA VAL A 55 0.61 -5.83 -10.84
C VAL A 55 0.65 -7.35 -10.98
N VAL A 56 -0.54 -7.94 -11.06
CA VAL A 56 -0.74 -9.37 -11.34
C VAL A 56 -1.66 -9.54 -12.56
N PRO A 57 -1.52 -10.65 -13.32
CA PRO A 57 -2.48 -11.02 -14.34
C PRO A 57 -3.90 -11.08 -13.79
N GLU A 58 -4.89 -10.71 -14.59
CA GLU A 58 -6.30 -10.68 -14.15
C GLU A 58 -6.78 -12.07 -13.65
N SER A 59 -6.26 -13.14 -14.25
CA SER A 59 -6.54 -14.53 -13.86
C SER A 59 -6.05 -14.90 -12.46
N GLU A 60 -5.11 -14.14 -11.90
CA GLU A 60 -4.51 -14.41 -10.59
C GLU A 60 -5.04 -13.49 -9.51
N ARG A 61 -5.90 -12.52 -9.86
CA ARG A 61 -6.51 -11.61 -8.88
C ARG A 61 -7.40 -12.39 -7.93
N THR A 62 -7.12 -12.27 -6.64
CA THR A 62 -7.95 -12.82 -5.57
C THR A 62 -9.08 -11.85 -5.24
N SER A 63 -10.31 -12.37 -5.06
CA SER A 63 -11.45 -11.54 -4.64
C SER A 63 -11.38 -11.13 -3.16
N ASP A 64 -10.55 -11.81 -2.37
CA ASP A 64 -10.39 -11.59 -0.94
C ASP A 64 -9.22 -10.65 -0.59
N ALA A 65 -8.49 -10.12 -1.60
CA ALA A 65 -7.44 -9.13 -1.38
C ALA A 65 -8.03 -7.86 -0.74
N ARG A 66 -7.45 -7.42 0.36
CA ARG A 66 -7.90 -6.25 1.13
C ARG A 66 -6.74 -5.32 1.42
N VAL A 67 -7.07 -4.03 1.48
CA VAL A 67 -6.13 -2.98 1.86
C VAL A 67 -6.76 -2.21 3.01
N TYR A 68 -5.99 -2.03 4.08
CA TYR A 68 -6.35 -1.26 5.26
C TYR A 68 -5.38 -0.10 5.42
N PHE A 69 -5.89 1.02 5.90
CA PHE A 69 -5.07 2.14 6.35
C PHE A 69 -4.97 2.07 7.87
N GLU A 70 -3.81 1.66 8.38
CA GLU A 70 -3.51 1.54 9.80
C GLU A 70 -3.41 2.93 10.47
N GLY A 71 -3.08 3.95 9.68
CA GLY A 71 -3.06 5.33 10.14
C GLY A 71 -2.80 6.30 8.99
N ILE A 72 -3.39 7.48 9.11
CA ILE A 72 -3.15 8.63 8.24
C ILE A 72 -2.88 9.82 9.16
N GLU A 73 -1.69 10.39 9.05
CA GLU A 73 -1.27 11.51 9.88
C GLU A 73 -0.70 12.63 9.02
N GLU A 74 -1.05 13.86 9.36
CA GLU A 74 -0.40 15.04 8.80
C GLU A 74 1.01 15.14 9.38
N VAL A 75 1.99 15.31 8.51
CA VAL A 75 3.40 15.45 8.87
C VAL A 75 3.94 16.77 8.31
N SER A 76 5.00 17.28 8.93
CA SER A 76 5.67 18.47 8.43
C SER A 76 6.23 18.24 7.02
N ASP A 77 6.29 19.30 6.21
CA ASP A 77 6.77 19.27 4.82
C ASP A 77 8.29 19.01 4.70
N ASP A 78 9.04 19.22 5.78
CA ASP A 78 10.46 18.86 5.94
C ASP A 78 10.69 17.41 6.38
N THR A 79 9.62 16.60 6.54
CA THR A 79 9.76 15.17 6.84
C THR A 79 10.52 14.48 5.71
N ASP A 80 11.59 13.75 6.05
CA ASP A 80 12.36 12.95 5.10
C ASP A 80 11.45 11.92 4.41
N GLN A 81 11.06 12.24 3.19
CA GLN A 81 10.36 11.33 2.31
C GLN A 81 11.41 10.44 1.68
N VAL A 82 11.54 9.20 2.15
CA VAL A 82 12.27 8.19 1.38
C VAL A 82 11.35 7.83 0.20
N PRO A 83 11.65 8.30 -1.03
CA PRO A 83 10.78 8.06 -2.17
C PRO A 83 10.74 6.56 -2.43
N GLY A 84 9.55 5.97 -2.48
CA GLY A 84 9.40 4.54 -2.73
C GLY A 84 10.07 3.66 -1.67
N SER A 85 9.85 3.91 -0.37
CA SER A 85 10.34 3.07 0.76
C SER A 85 9.86 1.60 0.75
N GLY A 86 9.29 1.17 -0.37
CA GLY A 86 9.10 -0.22 -0.72
C GLY A 86 7.91 -0.85 -0.04
N PHE A 87 7.83 -2.15 -0.23
CA PHE A 87 6.91 -3.03 0.46
C PHE A 87 7.73 -3.91 1.40
N THR A 88 7.25 -4.05 2.63
CA THR A 88 7.68 -5.15 3.49
C THR A 88 6.64 -6.25 3.34
N PHE A 89 6.95 -7.24 2.52
CA PHE A 89 6.05 -8.37 2.29
C PHE A 89 6.22 -9.45 3.35
N TYR A 90 5.15 -10.22 3.56
CA TYR A 90 5.15 -11.42 4.38
C TYR A 90 4.25 -12.50 3.77
N THR A 91 4.54 -13.77 4.04
CA THR A 91 3.66 -14.89 3.69
C THR A 91 2.52 -14.96 4.69
N ALA A 92 1.26 -15.03 4.24
CA ALA A 92 0.16 -15.32 5.15
C ALA A 92 0.34 -16.75 5.70
N GLU A 93 0.42 -16.91 7.02
CA GLU A 93 0.41 -18.24 7.62
C GLU A 93 -0.96 -18.89 7.35
N ALA A 94 -0.94 -20.15 6.93
CA ALA A 94 -2.11 -20.95 6.55
C ALA A 94 -2.95 -21.40 7.76
#